data_AF-A0A2M7BGI7-F1
#
_entry.id   AF-A0A2M7BGI7-F1
#
_cell.length_a   1.000
_cell.length_b   1.000
_cell.length_c   1.000
_cell.angle_alpha   90.00
_cell.angle_beta   90.00
_cell.angle_gamma   90.00
#
_symmetry.space_group_name_H-M   'P 1'
#
loop_
_entity.id
_entity.type
_entity.pdbx_description
1 polymer ?
#
loop_
_entity_poly.entity_id
_entity_poly.type
_entity_poly.pdbx_seq_one_letter_code
_entity_poly.pdbx_strand_id
1 'polypeptide(L)'
;MIGFFGNITPPDVFKSDKYGDFSTPGKGIVFFANNILKLLIVGAGIYAFINLIVAGYEFLGAGGDAKKVEAAWKRIWQSLLGLAFVAG
;
A
#
# COMPACT_ATOMS: atom_id res chain seq x y z
N MET A 1 14.03 -31.40 21.43
CA MET A 1 13.91 -32.83 21.80
C MET A 1 13.90 -33.64 20.51
N ILE A 2 14.81 -34.61 20.38
CA ILE A 2 14.89 -35.54 19.25
C ILE A 2 13.78 -36.59 19.38
N GLY A 3 12.68 -36.43 18.63
CA GLY A 3 11.61 -37.41 18.58
C GLY A 3 12.05 -38.64 17.79
N PHE A 4 11.79 -39.83 18.34
CA PHE A 4 12.11 -41.14 17.75
C PHE A 4 11.35 -41.41 16.44
N PHE A 5 10.35 -40.58 16.12
CA PHE A 5 9.65 -40.54 14.84
C PHE A 5 10.06 -39.28 14.10
N GLY A 6 10.40 -39.42 12.81
CA GLY A 6 10.80 -38.31 11.95
C GLY A 6 9.78 -37.15 11.96
N ASN A 7 10.26 -35.95 11.64
CA ASN A 7 9.45 -34.74 11.71
C ASN A 7 8.24 -34.83 10.77
N ILE A 8 7.03 -34.94 11.33
CA ILE A 8 5.79 -34.93 10.54
C ILE A 8 5.53 -33.49 10.14
N THR A 9 6.09 -33.06 9.02
CA THR A 9 5.76 -31.76 8.43
C THR A 9 4.38 -31.87 7.77
N PRO A 10 3.39 -31.05 8.17
CA PRO A 10 2.10 -31.04 7.50
C PRO A 10 2.26 -30.57 6.04
N PRO A 11 1.39 -31.04 5.12
CA PRO A 11 1.37 -30.57 3.73
C PRO A 11 1.22 -29.04 3.67
N ASP A 12 1.76 -28.40 2.63
CA ASP A 12 1.84 -26.93 2.53
C ASP A 12 0.51 -26.19 2.72
N VAL A 13 -0.61 -26.83 2.37
CA VAL A 13 -1.98 -26.30 2.55
C VAL A 13 -2.39 -26.14 4.02
N PHE A 14 -1.76 -26.89 4.93
CA PHE A 14 -2.06 -26.87 6.36
C PHE A 14 -0.98 -26.17 7.18
N LYS A 15 0.04 -25.58 6.54
CA LYS A 15 1.04 -24.78 7.23
C LYS A 15 0.47 -23.40 7.57
N SER A 16 0.47 -23.08 8.85
CA SER A 16 -0.10 -21.86 9.46
C SER A 16 0.69 -20.56 9.16
N ASP A 17 1.44 -20.53 8.04
CA ASP A 17 2.51 -19.57 7.81
C ASP A 17 2.00 -18.14 7.59
N LYS A 18 0.83 -17.98 6.95
CA LYS A 18 0.32 -16.66 6.51
C LYS A 18 -0.59 -15.94 7.50
N TYR A 19 -1.44 -16.66 8.22
CA TYR A 19 -2.46 -16.05 9.11
C TYR A 19 -2.35 -16.50 10.57
N GLY A 20 -1.28 -17.21 10.92
CA GLY A 20 -0.94 -17.54 12.30
C GLY A 20 -1.32 -18.95 12.71
N ASP A 21 -0.53 -19.46 13.66
CA ASP A 21 -0.75 -20.72 14.36
C ASP A 21 -1.38 -20.43 15.74
N PHE A 22 -2.06 -21.41 16.34
CA PHE A 22 -2.63 -21.31 17.68
C PHE A 22 -1.56 -21.04 18.76
N SER A 23 -0.29 -21.28 18.44
CA SER A 23 0.87 -21.12 19.32
C SER A 23 1.32 -19.66 19.51
N THR A 24 0.85 -18.71 18.70
CA THR A 24 1.23 -17.29 18.82
C THR A 24 0.00 -16.39 18.82
N PRO A 25 -0.52 -16.02 20.00
CA PRO A 25 -1.66 -15.12 20.12
C PRO A 25 -1.44 -13.82 19.36
N GLY A 26 -2.43 -13.39 18.57
CA GLY A 26 -2.44 -12.10 17.89
C GLY A 26 -1.78 -12.05 16.50
N LYS A 27 -1.03 -13.09 16.07
CA LYS A 27 -0.36 -13.11 14.76
C LYS A 27 -1.36 -12.88 13.61
N GLY A 28 -2.51 -13.55 13.60
CA GLY A 28 -3.51 -13.41 12.54
C GLY A 28 -4.08 -12.00 12.37
N ILE A 29 -4.41 -11.33 13.49
CA ILE A 29 -4.96 -9.97 13.48
C ILE A 29 -3.91 -8.97 12.96
N VAL A 30 -2.65 -9.14 13.37
CA VAL A 30 -1.54 -8.29 12.91
C VAL A 30 -1.32 -8.46 11.40
N PHE A 31 -1.32 -9.69 10.87
CA PHE A 31 -1.17 -9.92 9.43
C PHE A 31 -2.37 -9.42 8.61
N PHE A 32 -3.58 -9.52 9.15
CA PHE A 32 -4.77 -8.96 8.53
C PHE A 32 -4.71 -7.42 8.45
N ALA A 33 -4.37 -6.76 9.55
CA ALA A 33 -4.17 -5.31 9.57
C ALA A 33 -3.06 -4.87 8.59
N ASN A 34 -1.97 -5.64 8.49
CA ASN A 34 -0.88 -5.38 7.56
C ASN A 34 -1.34 -5.50 6.08
N ASN A 35 -2.24 -6.43 5.76
CA ASN A 35 -2.83 -6.51 4.42
C ASN A 35 -3.70 -5.28 4.09
N ILE A 36 -4.49 -4.79 5.06
CA ILE A 36 -5.27 -3.56 4.88
C ILE A 36 -4.32 -2.37 4.63
N LEU A 37 -3.26 -2.24 5.42
CA LEU A 37 -2.28 -1.17 5.25
C LEU A 37 -1.63 -1.21 3.87
N LYS A 38 -1.21 -2.40 3.40
CA LYS A 38 -0.67 -2.58 2.04
C LYS A 38 -1.67 -2.20 0.96
N LEU A 39 -2.94 -2.58 1.12
CA LEU A 39 -4.00 -2.21 0.17
C LEU A 39 -4.17 -0.69 0.10
N LEU A 40 -4.18 -0.01 1.26
CA LEU A 40 -4.27 1.45 1.32
C LEU A 40 -3.07 2.13 0.66
N ILE A 41 -1.85 1.63 0.89
CA ILE A 41 -0.63 2.16 0.27
C ILE A 41 -0.69 2.02 -1.26
N VAL A 42 -1.07 0.85 -1.77
CA VAL A 42 -1.21 0.63 -3.21
C VAL A 42 -2.32 1.53 -3.81
N GLY A 43 -3.46 1.63 -3.13
CA GLY A 43 -4.56 2.50 -3.54
C GLY A 43 -4.16 3.97 -3.59
N ALA A 44 -3.43 4.46 -2.58
CA ALA A 44 -2.89 5.81 -2.55
C ALA A 44 -1.89 6.06 -3.69
N GLY A 45 -1.02 5.07 -3.98
CA GLY A 45 -0.09 5.09 -5.11
C GLY A 45 -0.79 5.30 -6.45
N ILE A 46 -1.82 4.50 -6.72
CA ILE A 46 -2.62 4.59 -7.95
C ILE A 46 -3.33 5.94 -8.05
N TYR A 47 -3.94 6.39 -6.95
CA TYR A 47 -4.65 7.66 -6.90
C TYR A 47 -3.73 8.85 -7.18
N ALA A 48 -2.54 8.86 -6.58
CA ALA A 48 -1.57 9.92 -6.79
C ALA A 48 -0.98 9.90 -8.21
N PHE A 49 -0.76 8.72 -8.79
CA PHE A 49 -0.33 8.58 -10.17
C PHE A 49 -1.36 9.16 -11.15
N ILE A 50 -2.65 8.85 -10.98
CA ILE A 50 -3.72 9.41 -11.81
C ILE A 50 -3.78 10.93 -11.65
N ASN A 51 -3.72 11.45 -10.42
CA ASN A 51 -3.74 12.89 -10.20
C ASN A 51 -2.53 13.62 -10.82
N LEU A 52 -1.36 13.00 -10.81
CA LEU A 52 -0.18 13.55 -11.45
C LEU A 52 -0.34 13.62 -12.97
N ILE A 53 -0.93 12.59 -13.61
CA ILE A 53 -1.25 12.62 -15.04
C ILE A 53 -2.25 13.73 -15.36
N VAL A 54 -3.35 13.81 -14.62
CA VAL A 54 -4.40 14.82 -14.87
C VAL A 54 -3.84 16.23 -14.67
N ALA A 55 -3.07 16.45 -13.60
CA ALA A 55 -2.44 17.74 -13.36
C ALA A 55 -1.38 18.07 -14.43
N GLY A 56 -0.67 17.07 -14.95
CA GLY A 56 0.23 17.24 -16.09
C GLY A 56 -0.49 17.72 -17.34
N TYR A 57 -1.64 17.14 -17.68
CA TYR A 57 -2.47 17.62 -18.79
C TYR A 57 -3.03 19.02 -18.56
N GLU A 58 -3.49 19.31 -17.34
CA GLU A 58 -4.00 20.62 -16.95
C GLU A 58 -2.91 21.70 -17.02
N PHE A 59 -1.68 21.36 -16.63
CA PHE A 59 -0.50 22.22 -16.73
C PHE A 59 -0.10 22.49 -18.18
N LEU A 60 -0.07 21.44 -19.03
CA LEU A 60 0.26 21.58 -20.46
C LEU A 60 -0.81 22.37 -21.24
N GLY A 61 -2.10 22.19 -20.89
CA GLY A 61 -3.22 22.88 -21.52
C GLY A 61 -3.47 24.30 -21.01
N ALA A 62 -2.81 24.74 -19.93
CA ALA A 62 -3.03 26.04 -19.33
C ALA A 62 -2.55 27.23 -20.18
N GLY A 63 -1.68 27.01 -21.18
CA GLY A 63 -1.40 27.98 -22.25
C GLY A 63 -0.96 29.39 -21.81
N GLY A 64 -0.44 29.55 -20.59
CA GLY A 64 -0.02 30.85 -20.03
C GLY A 64 -0.99 31.48 -19.00
N ASP A 65 -2.13 30.85 -18.70
CA ASP A 65 -3.06 31.31 -17.66
C ASP A 65 -2.55 30.90 -16.27
N ALA A 66 -1.92 31.85 -15.56
CA ALA A 66 -1.25 31.62 -14.27
C ALA A 66 -2.15 30.96 -13.21
N LYS A 67 -3.47 31.25 -13.23
CA LYS A 67 -4.43 30.64 -12.29
C LYS A 67 -4.57 29.14 -12.49
N LYS A 68 -4.57 28.67 -13.74
CA LYS A 68 -4.73 27.25 -14.07
C LYS A 68 -3.46 26.48 -13.76
N VAL A 69 -2.31 27.10 -13.97
CA VAL A 69 -1.00 26.56 -13.59
C VAL A 69 -0.90 26.38 -12.08
N GLU A 70 -1.32 27.37 -11.29
CA GLU A 70 -1.30 27.30 -9.82
C GLU A 70 -2.26 26.20 -9.30
N ALA A 71 -3.44 26.06 -9.92
CA ALA A 71 -4.38 25.00 -9.59
C ALA A 71 -3.81 23.59 -9.88
N ALA A 72 -3.17 23.39 -11.03
CA ALA A 72 -2.50 22.15 -11.39
C ALA A 72 -1.35 21.84 -10.42
N TRP A 73 -0.53 22.85 -10.08
CA TRP A 73 0.56 22.71 -9.13
C TRP A 73 0.07 22.29 -7.73
N LYS A 74 -1.02 22.88 -7.26
CA LYS A 74 -1.64 22.52 -5.99
C LYS A 74 -2.09 21.05 -5.96
N ARG A 75 -2.65 20.54 -7.06
CA ARG A 75 -3.05 19.13 -7.18
C ARG A 75 -1.86 18.18 -7.15
N ILE A 76 -0.75 18.53 -7.81
CA ILE A 76 0.50 17.75 -7.77
C ILE A 76 1.02 17.69 -6.33
N TRP A 77 1.13 18.84 -5.67
CA TRP A 77 1.68 18.91 -4.32
C TRP A 77 0.82 18.14 -3.30
N GLN A 78 -0.50 18.24 -3.39
CA GLN A 78 -1.41 17.46 -2.54
C GLN A 78 -1.27 15.95 -2.75
N SER A 79 -1.07 15.52 -3.99
CA SER A 79 -0.87 14.10 -4.32
C SER A 79 0.47 13.59 -3.79
N LEU A 80 1.54 14.39 -3.90
CA LEU A 80 2.86 14.06 -3.37
C LEU A 80 2.87 14.03 -1.83
N LEU A 81 2.18 14.97 -1.17
CA LEU A 81 2.03 14.96 0.29
C LEU A 81 1.23 13.75 0.79
N GLY A 82 0.15 13.39 0.09
CA GLY A 82 -0.64 12.20 0.40
C GLY A 82 0.19 10.91 0.27
N LEU A 83 1.03 10.82 -0.77
CA LEU A 83 1.96 9.70 -0.93
C LEU A 83 3.02 9.68 0.17
N ALA A 84 3.64 10.82 0.48
CA ALA A 84 4.67 10.91 1.50
C ALA A 84 4.15 10.52 2.88
N PHE A 85 2.89 10.86 3.20
CA PHE A 85 2.24 10.46 4.45
C PHE A 85 1.95 8.96 4.52
N VAL A 86 1.61 8.34 3.39
CA VAL A 86 1.26 6.91 3.33
C VAL A 86 2.50 6.02 3.24
N ALA A 87 3.59 6.52 2.66
CA ALA A 87 4.86 5.80 2.53
C ALA A 87 5.85 6.06 3.68
N GLY A 88 5.65 7.12 4.46
CA GLY A 88 6.51 7.53 5.59
C GLY A 88 6.11 6.93 6.93
#